data_AF-A0A6N2LU60-F1
#
_entry.id   AF-A0A6N2LU60-F1
#
_cell.length_a   1.000
_cell.length_b   1.000
_cell.length_c   1.000
_cell.angle_alpha   90.00
_cell.angle_beta   90.00
_cell.angle_gamma   90.00
#
_symmetry.space_group_name_H-M   'P 1'
#
loop_
_entity.id
_entity.type
_entity.pdbx_description
1 polymer ?
#
loop_
_entity_poly.entity_id
_entity_poly.type
_entity_poly.pdbx_seq_one_letter_code
_entity_poly.pdbx_strand_id
1 'polypeptide(L)'
;MNVKGLKSLDESLDQYLSVEQLHGENQYNCELCKSRVDATHRIRLRTLPDVLNFQLKRYEFLPKTTTRKKITSAFGFPGELDMGCRLSEPSQLEWIYDLSAVLIHKGTAVNSGHYIAHIKDENTGQWWEFDDERVSNLGLRPFGEGFSSSTAKGVHNDKVSPSCAGLTHADTSRSVDAVQPQSLESNIHSCKESFSSTDAYRLMYNLRRTRKNDGKRDHFANNIQLEGHKGLHNGFPPASQLFEDINEMNASYIAACEEYKLKKEKEVHHITERREEVRSVLSEAPVRLLQEPFYWVSTDWLRQWADNITPGGIDNKPIQCLHGKVPVSKVGSMKRLSAKAWGILFSKGQL
;
A
#
# COMPACT_ATOMS: atom_id res chain seq x y z
N MET A 1 -9.04 6.64 -23.60
CA MET A 1 -7.83 7.15 -24.28
C MET A 1 -6.97 5.99 -24.74
N ASN A 2 -6.57 5.99 -26.01
CA ASN A 2 -5.70 4.96 -26.58
C ASN A 2 -4.27 5.14 -26.06
N VAL A 3 -3.60 4.04 -25.68
CA VAL A 3 -2.21 4.08 -25.20
C VAL A 3 -1.25 3.49 -26.23
N LYS A 4 -1.69 2.49 -27.00
CA LYS A 4 -0.85 1.78 -27.95
C LYS A 4 -0.27 2.75 -28.99
N GLY A 5 1.07 2.82 -29.07
CA GLY A 5 1.77 3.64 -30.06
C GLY A 5 1.77 5.15 -29.77
N LEU A 6 1.24 5.58 -28.61
CA LEU A 6 1.18 6.98 -28.20
C LEU A 6 1.98 7.16 -26.91
N LYS A 7 2.64 8.30 -26.78
CA LYS A 7 3.54 8.60 -25.65
C LYS A 7 2.85 9.40 -24.55
N SER A 8 1.78 10.14 -24.86
CA SER A 8 1.14 11.03 -23.88
C SER A 8 -0.38 11.10 -23.98
N LEU A 9 -1.01 11.63 -22.92
CA LEU A 9 -2.43 11.96 -22.88
C LEU A 9 -2.80 12.96 -23.98
N ASP A 10 -1.98 13.99 -24.21
CA ASP A 10 -2.21 14.98 -25.26
C ASP A 10 -2.23 14.34 -26.65
N GLU A 11 -1.23 13.51 -26.99
CA GLU A 11 -1.21 12.78 -28.26
C GLU A 11 -2.45 11.88 -28.42
N SER A 12 -2.91 11.25 -27.33
CA SER A 12 -4.10 10.40 -27.33
C SER A 12 -5.39 11.18 -27.54
N LEU A 13 -5.51 12.37 -26.94
CA LEU A 13 -6.65 13.27 -27.12
C LEU A 13 -6.69 13.81 -28.54
N ASP A 14 -5.56 14.24 -29.06
CA ASP A 14 -5.48 14.81 -30.39
C ASP A 14 -5.78 13.74 -31.46
N GLN A 15 -5.29 12.50 -31.27
CA GLN A 15 -5.68 11.36 -32.11
C GLN A 15 -7.19 11.10 -32.02
N TYR A 16 -7.77 11.07 -30.82
CA TYR A 16 -9.20 10.79 -30.62
C TYR A 16 -10.13 11.83 -31.26
N LEU A 17 -9.67 13.08 -31.38
CA LEU A 17 -10.40 14.20 -31.96
C LEU A 17 -10.03 14.48 -33.43
N SER A 18 -9.13 13.68 -34.00
CA SER A 18 -8.69 13.79 -35.39
C SER A 18 -9.79 13.36 -36.37
N VAL A 19 -9.65 13.75 -37.63
CA VAL A 19 -10.55 13.32 -38.70
C VAL A 19 -10.11 11.94 -39.18
N GLU A 20 -11.04 11.00 -39.18
CA GLU A 20 -10.87 9.66 -39.71
C GLU A 20 -11.53 9.56 -41.10
N GLN A 21 -10.87 8.86 -42.03
CA GLN A 21 -11.41 8.61 -43.37
C GLN A 21 -12.15 7.26 -43.38
N LEU A 22 -13.39 7.27 -43.85
CA LEU A 22 -14.23 6.10 -44.04
C LEU A 22 -14.21 5.74 -45.52
N HIS A 23 -13.33 4.81 -45.92
CA HIS A 23 -13.20 4.34 -47.30
C HIS A 23 -13.01 2.82 -47.37
N GLY A 24 -13.08 2.24 -48.57
CA GLY A 24 -12.94 0.79 -48.79
C GLY A 24 -13.98 -0.02 -48.02
N GLU A 25 -13.54 -0.99 -47.21
CA GLU A 25 -14.46 -1.83 -46.42
C GLU A 25 -15.21 -1.06 -45.32
N ASN A 26 -14.67 0.09 -44.90
CA ASN A 26 -15.21 0.95 -43.84
C ASN A 26 -16.07 2.12 -44.36
N GLN A 27 -16.51 2.09 -45.61
CA GLN A 27 -17.36 3.13 -46.19
C GLN A 27 -18.65 3.38 -45.40
N TYR A 28 -19.08 4.64 -45.36
CA TYR A 28 -20.31 5.06 -44.70
C TYR A 28 -21.53 4.63 -45.52
N ASN A 29 -22.52 4.02 -44.87
CA ASN A 29 -23.78 3.68 -45.51
C ASN A 29 -24.70 4.91 -45.53
N CYS A 30 -24.75 5.62 -46.65
CA CYS A 30 -25.53 6.84 -46.76
C CYS A 30 -27.01 6.53 -47.03
N GLU A 31 -27.89 6.92 -46.10
CA GLU A 31 -29.32 6.69 -46.23
C GLU A 31 -29.98 7.45 -47.39
N LEU A 32 -29.40 8.56 -47.84
CA LEU A 32 -29.90 9.35 -48.97
C LEU A 32 -29.43 8.76 -50.31
N CYS A 33 -28.16 8.36 -50.40
CA CYS A 33 -27.60 7.75 -51.61
C CYS A 33 -28.02 6.28 -51.79
N LYS A 34 -28.49 5.63 -50.71
CA LYS A 34 -28.79 4.19 -50.65
C LYS A 34 -27.59 3.31 -51.03
N SER A 35 -26.38 3.78 -50.72
CA SER A 35 -25.12 3.11 -51.06
C SER A 35 -24.01 3.41 -50.06
N ARG A 36 -22.96 2.57 -50.10
CA ARG A 36 -21.71 2.82 -49.37
C ARG A 36 -20.90 3.88 -50.11
N VAL A 37 -20.50 4.92 -49.38
CA VAL A 37 -19.77 6.07 -49.91
C VAL A 37 -18.57 6.38 -49.04
N ASP A 38 -17.54 6.96 -49.65
CA ASP A 38 -16.44 7.53 -48.89
C ASP A 38 -16.93 8.72 -48.06
N ALA A 39 -16.50 8.81 -46.81
CA ALA A 39 -16.89 9.86 -45.89
C ALA A 39 -15.77 10.21 -44.91
N THR A 40 -15.95 11.30 -44.17
CA THR A 40 -15.09 11.64 -43.04
C THR A 40 -15.87 11.55 -41.74
N HIS A 41 -15.21 11.09 -40.69
CA HIS A 41 -15.75 11.02 -39.34
C HIS A 41 -14.87 11.83 -38.40
N ARG A 42 -15.46 12.61 -37.49
CA ARG A 42 -14.72 13.39 -36.50
C ARG A 42 -15.55 13.58 -35.24
N ILE A 43 -14.90 13.51 -34.09
CA ILE A 43 -15.48 13.84 -32.79
C ILE A 43 -15.14 15.28 -32.42
N ARG A 44 -16.11 16.03 -31.90
CA ARG A 44 -15.91 17.40 -31.41
C ARG A 44 -16.52 17.57 -30.02
N LEU A 45 -15.76 18.15 -29.10
CA LEU A 45 -16.20 18.40 -27.73
C LEU A 45 -16.99 19.71 -27.68
N ARG A 46 -18.24 19.70 -27.22
CA ARG A 46 -19.06 20.91 -27.11
C ARG A 46 -18.96 21.55 -25.73
N THR A 47 -18.93 20.72 -24.69
CA THR A 47 -18.91 21.11 -23.28
C THR A 47 -17.99 20.18 -22.51
N LEU A 48 -17.45 20.64 -21.39
CA LEU A 48 -16.60 19.86 -20.50
C LEU A 48 -17.18 19.87 -19.08
N PRO A 49 -17.15 18.73 -18.36
CA PRO A 49 -17.57 18.64 -16.96
C PRO A 49 -16.49 19.17 -16.02
N ASP A 50 -16.88 19.58 -14.80
CA ASP A 50 -15.95 20.02 -13.74
C ASP A 50 -14.92 18.94 -13.35
N VAL A 51 -15.23 17.66 -13.56
CA VAL A 51 -14.33 16.53 -13.29
C VAL A 51 -14.17 15.68 -14.55
N LEU A 52 -12.95 15.60 -15.06
CA LEU A 52 -12.59 14.76 -16.20
C LEU A 52 -12.00 13.44 -15.73
N ASN A 53 -12.53 12.34 -16.29
CA ASN A 53 -12.09 10.98 -16.01
C ASN A 53 -11.61 10.31 -17.30
N PHE A 54 -10.30 10.12 -17.45
CA PHE A 54 -9.72 9.46 -18.60
C PHE A 54 -9.38 8.01 -18.28
N GLN A 55 -10.10 7.06 -18.87
CA GLN A 55 -9.74 5.65 -18.83
C GLN A 55 -8.71 5.33 -19.92
N LEU A 56 -7.55 4.82 -19.52
CA LEU A 56 -6.46 4.45 -20.42
C LEU A 56 -6.69 3.01 -20.92
N LYS A 57 -6.83 2.84 -22.24
CA LYS A 57 -7.01 1.54 -22.90
C LYS A 57 -5.66 0.80 -22.96
N ARG A 58 -5.19 0.30 -21.81
CA ARG A 58 -3.92 -0.43 -21.65
C ARG A 58 -4.02 -1.91 -22.00
N TYR A 59 -4.69 -2.25 -23.09
CA TYR A 59 -4.72 -3.62 -23.58
C TYR A 59 -4.74 -3.65 -25.10
N GLU A 60 -4.16 -4.69 -25.64
CA GLU A 60 -4.21 -5.04 -27.05
C GLU A 60 -4.85 -6.41 -27.17
N PHE A 61 -5.79 -6.56 -28.09
CA PHE A 61 -6.32 -7.87 -28.45
C PHE A 61 -5.38 -8.54 -29.44
N LEU A 62 -4.96 -9.77 -29.14
CA LEU A 62 -4.13 -10.60 -30.00
C LEU A 62 -5.03 -11.58 -30.76
N PRO A 63 -5.33 -11.36 -32.06
CA PRO A 63 -6.31 -12.17 -32.78
C PRO A 63 -5.92 -13.64 -32.88
N LYS A 64 -4.61 -13.93 -33.00
CA LYS A 64 -4.08 -15.30 -33.13
C LYS A 64 -4.41 -16.18 -31.94
N THR A 65 -4.43 -15.61 -30.74
CA THR A 65 -4.66 -16.34 -29.48
C THR A 65 -6.02 -16.01 -28.87
N THR A 66 -6.76 -15.06 -29.44
CA THR A 66 -8.02 -14.50 -28.89
C THR A 66 -7.88 -13.99 -27.45
N THR A 67 -6.68 -13.59 -27.04
CA THR A 67 -6.39 -13.10 -25.68
C THR A 67 -6.09 -11.60 -25.67
N ARG A 68 -6.20 -10.98 -24.49
CA ARG A 68 -5.79 -9.59 -24.27
C ARG A 68 -4.42 -9.54 -23.62
N LYS A 69 -3.52 -8.72 -24.15
CA LYS A 69 -2.21 -8.43 -23.59
C LYS A 69 -2.20 -7.03 -22.99
N LYS A 70 -1.71 -6.86 -21.76
CA LYS A 70 -1.57 -5.55 -21.13
C LYS A 70 -0.50 -4.73 -21.85
N ILE A 71 -0.76 -3.44 -22.05
CA ILE A 71 0.22 -2.49 -22.55
C ILE A 71 0.95 -1.87 -21.36
N THR A 72 2.23 -2.22 -21.22
CA THR A 72 3.11 -1.81 -20.11
C THR A 72 4.07 -0.69 -20.51
N SER A 73 3.91 -0.08 -21.69
CA SER A 73 4.72 1.07 -22.09
C SER A 73 4.44 2.26 -21.18
N ALA A 74 5.49 3.02 -20.89
CA ALA A 74 5.36 4.30 -20.21
C ALA A 74 4.43 5.23 -21.01
N PHE A 75 3.56 5.94 -20.30
CA PHE A 75 2.61 6.88 -20.87
C PHE A 75 2.60 8.14 -20.03
N GLY A 76 2.91 9.27 -20.67
CA GLY A 76 3.00 10.57 -20.05
C GLY A 76 1.63 11.23 -19.88
N PHE A 77 1.46 11.99 -18.81
CA PHE A 77 0.27 12.81 -18.58
C PHE A 77 0.66 14.05 -17.76
N PRO A 78 0.13 15.23 -18.12
CA PRO A 78 0.53 16.46 -17.45
C PRO A 78 -0.16 16.60 -16.09
N GLY A 79 0.47 17.29 -15.14
CA GLY A 79 -0.18 17.72 -13.90
C GLY A 79 -1.24 18.80 -14.14
N GLU A 80 -1.05 19.61 -15.18
CA GLU A 80 -1.99 20.63 -15.65
C GLU A 80 -2.41 20.34 -17.10
N LEU A 81 -3.70 20.15 -17.34
CA LEU A 81 -4.26 19.83 -18.65
C LEU A 81 -5.15 20.98 -19.15
N ASP A 82 -4.74 21.63 -20.24
CA ASP A 82 -5.59 22.57 -20.97
C ASP A 82 -6.48 21.82 -21.97
N MET A 83 -7.79 21.90 -21.78
CA MET A 83 -8.79 21.32 -22.68
C MET A 83 -9.52 22.36 -23.52
N GLY A 84 -9.26 23.65 -23.32
CA GLY A 84 -9.96 24.73 -24.01
C GLY A 84 -9.71 24.71 -25.52
N CYS A 85 -8.47 24.41 -25.92
CA CYS A 85 -8.08 24.26 -27.32
C CYS A 85 -8.74 23.07 -28.04
N ARG A 86 -9.39 22.16 -27.31
CA ARG A 86 -10.04 20.95 -27.83
C ARG A 86 -11.57 21.06 -27.96
N LEU A 87 -12.13 22.21 -27.62
CA LEU A 87 -13.55 22.51 -27.80
C LEU A 87 -13.87 22.83 -29.27
N SER A 88 -15.12 22.55 -29.66
CA SER A 88 -15.63 22.82 -31.01
C SER A 88 -15.75 24.30 -31.30
N GLU A 89 -16.13 25.06 -30.29
CA GLU A 89 -16.27 26.51 -30.32
C GLU A 89 -15.25 27.13 -29.37
N PRO A 90 -14.59 28.25 -29.75
CA PRO A 90 -13.67 28.94 -28.87
C PRO A 90 -14.38 29.36 -27.58
N SER A 91 -13.80 28.97 -26.45
CA SER A 91 -14.26 29.41 -25.13
C SER A 91 -13.51 30.67 -24.71
N GLN A 92 -14.23 31.65 -24.16
CA GLN A 92 -13.61 32.79 -23.47
C GLN A 92 -13.09 32.41 -22.07
N LEU A 93 -13.53 31.28 -21.54
CA LEU A 93 -13.09 30.73 -20.26
C LEU A 93 -11.88 29.81 -20.47
N GLU A 94 -10.91 29.90 -19.55
CA GLU A 94 -9.81 28.95 -19.43
C GLU A 94 -10.34 27.60 -18.91
N TRP A 95 -10.14 26.54 -19.68
CA TRP A 95 -10.51 25.16 -19.32
C TRP A 95 -9.28 24.38 -18.89
N ILE A 96 -8.62 24.88 -17.86
CA ILE A 96 -7.41 24.29 -17.28
C ILE A 96 -7.83 23.35 -16.16
N TYR A 97 -7.32 22.12 -16.18
CA TYR A 97 -7.61 21.11 -15.17
C TYR A 97 -6.34 20.68 -14.43
N ASP A 98 -6.47 20.47 -13.14
CA ASP A 98 -5.41 19.95 -12.27
C ASP A 98 -5.60 18.44 -12.05
N LEU A 99 -4.52 17.67 -12.22
CA LEU A 99 -4.52 16.25 -11.90
C LEU A 99 -4.78 16.06 -10.40
N SER A 100 -5.86 15.37 -10.05
CA SER A 100 -6.31 15.16 -8.67
C SER A 100 -6.09 13.73 -8.20
N ALA A 101 -6.22 12.75 -9.09
CA ALA A 101 -5.98 11.35 -8.74
C ALA A 101 -5.54 10.50 -9.94
N VAL A 102 -4.81 9.42 -9.64
CA VAL A 102 -4.40 8.40 -10.59
C VAL A 102 -4.77 7.03 -10.02
N LEU A 103 -5.58 6.27 -10.76
CA LEU A 103 -5.85 4.87 -10.43
C LEU A 103 -4.78 4.02 -11.10
N ILE A 104 -4.03 3.24 -10.33
CA ILE A 104 -2.97 2.35 -10.81
C ILE A 104 -3.47 0.91 -10.80
N HIS A 105 -3.19 0.15 -11.86
CA HIS A 105 -3.43 -1.29 -11.90
C HIS A 105 -2.10 -2.05 -11.90
N LYS A 106 -1.67 -2.55 -10.74
CA LYS A 106 -0.47 -3.37 -10.57
C LYS A 106 -0.73 -4.79 -11.12
N GLY A 107 0.23 -5.34 -11.86
CA GLY A 107 0.16 -6.70 -12.41
C GLY A 107 0.25 -6.76 -13.93
N THR A 108 0.58 -7.94 -14.47
CA THR A 108 0.87 -8.13 -15.91
C THR A 108 -0.35 -8.55 -16.72
N ALA A 109 -1.38 -9.12 -16.08
CA ALA A 109 -2.60 -9.54 -16.74
C ALA A 109 -3.58 -8.37 -16.92
N VAL A 110 -4.48 -8.49 -17.91
CA VAL A 110 -5.53 -7.47 -18.16
C VAL A 110 -6.73 -7.70 -17.24
N ASN A 111 -7.03 -8.96 -16.92
CA ASN A 111 -8.25 -9.36 -16.18
C ASN A 111 -7.95 -9.73 -14.72
N SER A 112 -6.73 -9.50 -14.25
CA SER A 112 -6.30 -9.81 -12.89
C SER A 112 -5.15 -8.90 -12.51
N GLY A 113 -5.17 -8.40 -11.28
CA GLY A 113 -4.15 -7.51 -10.74
C GLY A 113 -4.63 -6.89 -9.44
N HIS A 114 -3.89 -5.88 -8.99
CA HIS A 114 -4.17 -5.16 -7.76
C HIS A 114 -4.35 -3.67 -8.05
N TYR A 115 -5.41 -3.07 -7.52
CA TYR A 115 -5.71 -1.66 -7.77
C TYR A 115 -5.32 -0.82 -6.56
N ILE A 116 -4.60 0.27 -6.82
CA ILE A 116 -4.27 1.27 -5.80
C ILE A 116 -4.61 2.65 -6.33
N ALA A 117 -4.81 3.62 -5.44
CA ALA A 117 -5.07 5.00 -5.82
C ALA A 117 -3.95 5.92 -5.33
N HIS A 118 -3.46 6.77 -6.23
CA HIS A 118 -2.63 7.92 -5.87
C HIS A 118 -3.50 9.16 -5.90
N ILE A 119 -3.67 9.83 -4.77
CA ILE A 119 -4.58 10.98 -4.64
C ILE A 119 -3.78 12.17 -4.12
N LYS A 120 -3.96 13.32 -4.76
CA LYS A 120 -3.37 14.59 -4.33
C LYS A 120 -4.24 15.22 -3.26
N ASP A 121 -3.67 15.54 -2.12
CA ASP A 121 -4.29 16.42 -1.14
C ASP A 121 -4.25 17.86 -1.67
N GLU A 122 -5.42 18.42 -2.00
CA GLU A 122 -5.54 19.77 -2.56
C GLU A 122 -5.04 20.86 -1.60
N ASN A 123 -5.06 20.61 -0.28
CA ASN A 123 -4.65 21.61 0.71
C ASN A 123 -3.12 21.70 0.83
N THR A 124 -2.44 20.55 0.80
CA THR A 124 -0.98 20.49 1.00
C THR A 124 -0.20 20.33 -0.29
N GLY A 125 -0.87 19.95 -1.38
CA GLY A 125 -0.26 19.56 -2.65
C GLY A 125 0.47 18.22 -2.62
N GLN A 126 0.48 17.53 -1.47
CA GLN A 126 1.15 16.25 -1.30
C GLN A 126 0.33 15.11 -1.90
N TRP A 127 1.02 14.11 -2.44
CA TRP A 127 0.43 12.90 -2.96
C TRP A 127 0.44 11.79 -1.93
N TRP A 128 -0.60 10.98 -1.94
CA TRP A 128 -0.77 9.86 -1.04
C TRP A 128 -1.12 8.61 -1.85
N GLU A 129 -0.49 7.49 -1.49
CA GLU A 129 -0.85 6.16 -1.98
C GLU A 129 -1.83 5.51 -1.01
N PHE A 130 -2.98 5.10 -1.54
CA PHE A 130 -4.00 4.30 -0.89
C PHE A 130 -3.95 2.90 -1.47
N ASP A 131 -3.41 1.96 -0.68
CA ASP A 131 -3.26 0.53 -1.00
C ASP A 131 -3.98 -0.27 0.10
N ASP A 132 -5.27 -0.54 -0.11
CA ASP A 132 -6.18 -1.17 0.83
C ASP A 132 -6.16 -0.51 2.23
N GLU A 133 -5.81 -1.25 3.29
CA GLU A 133 -5.72 -0.72 4.66
C GLU A 133 -4.49 0.18 4.89
N ARG A 134 -3.60 0.31 3.91
CA ARG A 134 -2.34 1.05 4.03
C ARG A 134 -2.42 2.36 3.26
N VAL A 135 -2.16 3.45 3.98
CA VAL A 135 -2.03 4.79 3.41
C VAL A 135 -0.61 5.30 3.63
N SER A 136 0.05 5.77 2.58
CA SER A 136 1.43 6.26 2.65
C SER A 136 1.63 7.55 1.88
N ASN A 137 2.50 8.43 2.38
CA ASN A 137 2.78 9.72 1.76
C ASN A 137 3.86 9.57 0.68
N LEU A 138 3.58 10.03 -0.53
CA LEU A 138 4.47 9.99 -1.69
C LEU A 138 5.19 11.33 -1.96
N GLY A 139 4.90 12.36 -1.17
CA GLY A 139 5.46 13.70 -1.30
C GLY A 139 4.88 14.49 -2.47
N LEU A 140 5.60 15.53 -2.91
CA LEU A 140 5.13 16.44 -3.97
C LEU A 140 5.28 15.88 -5.39
N ARG A 141 6.21 14.91 -5.59
CA ARG A 141 6.57 14.38 -6.92
C ARG A 141 6.53 12.84 -6.93
N PRO A 142 5.34 12.23 -6.86
CA PRO A 142 5.18 10.77 -6.72
C PRO A 142 5.60 9.97 -7.98
N PHE A 143 5.67 10.61 -9.15
CA PHE A 143 5.88 9.95 -10.44
C PHE A 143 7.24 10.29 -11.10
N GLY A 144 8.16 10.92 -10.35
CA GLY A 144 9.47 11.38 -10.84
C GLY A 144 10.64 10.44 -10.51
N GLU A 145 11.57 10.31 -11.47
CA GLU A 145 12.76 9.45 -11.57
C GLU A 145 13.28 8.75 -10.29
N GLY A 146 13.10 7.42 -10.25
CA GLY A 146 13.93 6.52 -9.43
C GLY A 146 13.32 6.06 -8.10
N PHE A 147 12.21 5.32 -8.15
CA PHE A 147 11.90 4.35 -7.07
C PHE A 147 12.92 3.20 -7.14
N SER A 148 14.11 3.44 -6.60
CA SER A 148 14.99 2.37 -6.14
C SER A 148 14.31 1.74 -4.94
N SER A 149 13.90 0.48 -5.08
CA SER A 149 13.41 -0.35 -4.00
C SER A 149 14.41 -0.34 -2.84
N SER A 150 14.08 0.30 -1.72
CA SER A 150 14.84 0.18 -0.47
C SER A 150 14.04 -0.62 0.54
N THR A 151 14.13 -1.95 0.42
CA THR A 151 14.10 -2.82 1.59
C THR A 151 15.30 -2.47 2.48
N ALA A 152 15.15 -1.51 3.38
CA ALA A 152 16.09 -1.27 4.46
C ALA A 152 15.61 -2.02 5.71
N LYS A 153 16.12 -3.24 5.88
CA LYS A 153 16.08 -3.95 7.16
C LYS A 153 16.87 -3.12 8.17
N GLY A 154 16.21 -2.67 9.24
CA GLY A 154 16.88 -2.13 10.41
C GLY A 154 17.72 -3.21 11.08
N VAL A 155 19.02 -2.95 11.20
CA VAL A 155 19.89 -3.63 12.15
C VAL A 155 20.41 -2.56 13.10
N HIS A 156 19.92 -2.61 14.33
CA HIS A 156 20.50 -1.93 15.48
C HIS A 156 21.94 -2.40 15.68
N ASN A 157 22.86 -1.47 15.94
CA ASN A 157 23.84 -1.71 16.98
C ASN A 157 24.32 -0.42 17.63
N ASP A 158 24.31 -0.46 18.96
CA ASP A 158 24.64 0.60 19.89
C ASP A 158 26.16 0.83 20.05
N LYS A 159 26.47 2.09 20.41
CA LYS A 159 27.54 2.55 21.32
C LYS A 159 29.03 2.42 20.92
N VAL A 160 29.72 3.56 20.94
CA VAL A 160 30.66 4.02 22.00
C VAL A 160 31.59 5.12 21.41
N SER A 161 31.63 6.30 22.03
CA SER A 161 32.69 7.31 21.85
C SER A 161 33.89 6.99 22.77
N PRO A 162 35.12 7.46 22.46
CA PRO A 162 35.67 8.54 23.31
C PRO A 162 36.64 9.53 22.62
N SER A 163 36.45 10.83 22.94
CA SER A 163 37.44 11.81 23.45
C SER A 163 38.94 11.81 23.01
N CYS A 164 39.30 12.91 22.32
CA CYS A 164 40.27 14.00 22.65
C CYS A 164 41.83 13.84 22.66
N ALA A 165 42.45 14.97 22.24
CA ALA A 165 43.85 15.47 22.36
C ALA A 165 44.88 15.01 21.30
N GLY A 166 45.73 15.84 20.66
CA GLY A 166 45.99 17.29 20.68
C GLY A 166 47.24 17.67 19.83
N LEU A 167 47.31 18.96 19.39
CA LEU A 167 48.48 19.82 19.04
C LEU A 167 49.44 19.36 17.89
N THR A 168 49.97 20.16 16.95
CA THR A 168 50.70 21.46 17.02
C THR A 168 50.92 22.11 15.63
N HIS A 169 50.90 23.47 15.56
CA HIS A 169 51.73 24.45 14.79
C HIS A 169 51.96 24.30 13.26
N ALA A 170 52.04 25.35 12.40
CA ALA A 170 51.87 26.80 12.46
C ALA A 170 51.92 27.39 11.01
N ASP A 171 51.48 28.66 10.88
CA ASP A 171 52.01 29.73 10.01
C ASP A 171 51.49 30.01 8.58
N THR A 172 50.68 31.08 8.49
CA THR A 172 50.98 32.38 7.80
C THR A 172 49.96 32.94 6.79
N SER A 173 49.30 34.00 7.25
CA SER A 173 48.91 35.26 6.57
C SER A 173 47.65 35.39 5.68
N ARG A 174 46.83 36.36 6.13
CA ARG A 174 46.12 37.44 5.39
C ARG A 174 45.07 37.06 4.33
N SER A 175 43.80 37.36 4.64
CA SER A 175 43.07 38.52 4.09
C SER A 175 41.59 38.40 4.42
N VAL A 176 41.05 39.45 5.02
CA VAL A 176 39.62 39.72 5.22
C VAL A 176 38.98 39.93 3.85
N ASP A 177 37.90 39.20 3.55
CA ASP A 177 36.76 39.73 2.80
C ASP A 177 35.53 38.86 3.07
N ALA A 178 34.52 39.50 3.65
CA ALA A 178 33.22 38.93 3.93
C ALA A 178 32.44 38.81 2.62
N VAL A 179 32.32 37.58 2.10
CA VAL A 179 31.37 37.28 1.02
C VAL A 179 30.12 36.68 1.65
N GLN A 180 29.11 37.54 1.71
CA GLN A 180 27.71 37.24 1.99
C GLN A 180 27.21 36.14 1.03
N PRO A 181 26.50 35.09 1.49
CA PRO A 181 25.94 34.09 0.59
C PRO A 181 24.80 34.74 -0.19
N GLN A 182 25.07 35.13 -1.43
CA GLN A 182 24.07 35.51 -2.41
C GLN A 182 23.20 34.28 -2.71
N SER A 183 21.95 34.36 -2.24
CA SER A 183 20.74 33.86 -2.87
C SER A 183 20.93 33.07 -4.18
N LEU A 184 20.93 31.74 -4.08
CA LEU A 184 20.47 30.89 -5.19
C LEU A 184 18.94 30.78 -5.10
N GLU A 185 18.25 31.91 -5.30
CA GLU A 185 16.89 31.88 -5.85
C GLU A 185 17.03 31.52 -7.33
N SER A 186 17.17 30.23 -7.59
CA SER A 186 17.12 29.73 -8.95
C SER A 186 15.68 29.83 -9.46
N ASN A 187 15.47 30.81 -10.33
CA ASN A 187 14.38 30.94 -11.28
C ASN A 187 13.49 29.69 -11.40
N ILE A 188 12.40 29.66 -10.65
CA ILE A 188 11.29 28.72 -10.91
C ILE A 188 10.56 29.26 -12.13
N HIS A 189 11.15 29.06 -13.30
CA HIS A 189 10.39 29.02 -14.53
C HIS A 189 9.31 27.96 -14.33
N SER A 190 8.04 28.33 -14.55
CA SER A 190 6.86 27.47 -14.57
C SER A 190 7.08 26.26 -15.50
N CYS A 191 7.78 25.24 -15.02
CA CYS A 191 7.96 23.98 -15.69
C CYS A 191 6.69 23.18 -15.39
N LYS A 192 5.76 23.14 -16.37
CA LYS A 192 4.54 22.35 -16.27
C LYS A 192 4.91 20.94 -15.83
N GLU A 193 4.52 20.56 -14.61
CA GLU A 193 4.83 19.23 -14.09
C GLU A 193 4.24 18.17 -15.02
N SER A 194 5.06 17.23 -15.46
CA SER A 194 4.65 16.13 -16.32
C SER A 194 5.01 14.83 -15.63
N PHE A 195 4.09 13.88 -15.65
CA PHE A 195 4.20 12.60 -15.00
C PHE A 195 4.20 11.48 -16.04
N SER A 196 4.71 10.32 -15.67
CA SER A 196 4.69 9.14 -16.54
C SER A 196 4.45 7.88 -15.73
N SER A 197 3.69 6.94 -16.30
CA SER A 197 3.42 5.66 -15.65
C SER A 197 3.29 4.53 -16.66
N THR A 198 3.73 3.35 -16.27
CA THR A 198 3.51 2.07 -16.97
C THR A 198 2.16 1.43 -16.62
N ASP A 199 1.56 1.84 -15.50
CA ASP A 199 0.46 1.12 -14.85
C ASP A 199 -0.78 2.00 -14.55
N ALA A 200 -0.71 3.31 -14.80
CA ALA A 200 -1.86 4.20 -14.69
C ALA A 200 -3.03 3.70 -15.56
N TYR A 201 -4.18 3.45 -14.94
CA TYR A 201 -5.37 2.92 -15.58
C TYR A 201 -6.46 3.98 -15.76
N ARG A 202 -6.62 4.90 -14.79
CA ARG A 202 -7.41 6.12 -14.93
C ARG A 202 -6.64 7.33 -14.46
N LEU A 203 -6.90 8.45 -15.12
CA LEU A 203 -6.45 9.78 -14.71
C LEU A 203 -7.69 10.62 -14.40
N MET A 204 -7.69 11.27 -13.24
CA MET A 204 -8.77 12.13 -12.77
C MET A 204 -8.26 13.56 -12.65
N TYR A 205 -9.02 14.49 -13.20
CA TYR A 205 -8.64 15.89 -13.33
C TYR A 205 -9.80 16.77 -12.87
N ASN A 206 -9.53 17.74 -12.01
CA ASN A 206 -10.51 18.70 -11.50
C ASN A 206 -10.33 20.05 -12.22
N LEU A 207 -11.42 20.69 -12.64
CA LEU A 207 -11.39 22.00 -13.26
C LEU A 207 -10.82 23.02 -12.27
N ARG A 208 -9.76 23.73 -12.69
CA ARG A 208 -9.15 24.78 -11.88
C ARG A 208 -10.10 25.97 -11.78
N ARG A 209 -10.70 26.17 -10.61
CA ARG A 209 -11.56 27.33 -10.34
C ARG A 209 -10.68 28.53 -10.00
N THR A 210 -10.66 29.54 -10.87
CA THR A 210 -10.05 30.84 -10.54
C THR A 210 -11.02 31.64 -9.65
N ARG A 211 -10.56 32.07 -8.47
CA ARG A 211 -11.37 32.81 -7.46
C ARG A 211 -11.96 34.16 -7.95
N LYS A 212 -11.85 34.52 -9.22
CA LYS A 212 -12.23 35.84 -9.75
C LYS A 212 -13.62 35.93 -10.40
N ASN A 213 -14.37 34.84 -10.59
CA ASN A 213 -15.61 34.86 -11.39
C ASN A 213 -16.86 34.19 -10.77
N ASP A 214 -16.95 34.10 -9.44
CA ASP A 214 -18.15 33.59 -8.74
C ASP A 214 -19.42 34.50 -8.86
N GLY A 215 -19.43 35.49 -9.77
CA GLY A 215 -20.52 36.46 -9.92
C GLY A 215 -21.37 36.36 -11.19
N LYS A 216 -21.01 35.55 -12.20
CA LYS A 216 -21.76 35.48 -13.47
C LYS A 216 -21.67 34.08 -14.11
N ARG A 217 -22.40 33.11 -13.58
CA ARG A 217 -22.81 31.91 -14.31
C ARG A 217 -24.23 31.52 -13.91
N ASP A 218 -25.19 32.33 -14.32
CA ASP A 218 -26.57 31.87 -14.48
C ASP A 218 -26.92 32.06 -15.96
N HIS A 219 -26.94 30.95 -16.69
CA HIS A 219 -27.93 30.60 -17.72
C HIS A 219 -27.54 29.23 -18.27
N PHE A 220 -28.50 28.30 -18.24
CA PHE A 220 -28.45 26.89 -18.65
C PHE A 220 -28.07 25.84 -17.59
N ALA A 221 -28.84 25.79 -16.49
CA ALA A 221 -29.23 24.51 -15.88
C ALA A 221 -30.59 24.69 -15.19
N ASN A 222 -31.60 23.94 -15.62
CA ASN A 222 -32.93 23.94 -15.04
C ASN A 222 -32.89 23.41 -13.59
N ASN A 223 -33.50 24.18 -12.68
CA ASN A 223 -34.01 23.86 -11.35
C ASN A 223 -33.65 22.47 -10.76
N ILE A 224 -32.52 22.42 -10.04
CA ILE A 224 -32.47 21.77 -8.73
C ILE A 224 -31.93 22.83 -7.78
N GLN A 225 -32.73 23.20 -6.79
CA GLN A 225 -32.41 24.18 -5.77
C GLN A 225 -31.27 23.64 -4.92
N LEU A 226 -30.03 23.96 -5.31
CA LEU A 226 -28.83 23.72 -4.52
C LEU A 226 -28.45 25.06 -3.88
N GLU A 227 -28.78 25.20 -2.60
CA GLU A 227 -28.34 26.34 -1.81
C GLU A 227 -26.81 26.47 -1.86
N GLY A 228 -26.35 27.70 -2.06
CA GLY A 228 -24.98 28.00 -2.42
C GLY A 228 -23.97 27.62 -1.35
N HIS A 229 -23.06 26.71 -1.69
CA HIS A 229 -21.82 26.53 -0.97
C HIS A 229 -20.77 27.53 -1.47
N LYS A 230 -20.76 28.70 -0.83
CA LYS A 230 -19.56 29.56 -0.76
C LYS A 230 -18.46 28.78 -0.02
N GLY A 231 -17.23 28.89 -0.53
CA GLY A 231 -16.07 28.14 -0.05
C GLY A 231 -15.98 28.07 1.47
N LEU A 232 -15.99 26.84 1.98
CA LEU A 232 -15.89 26.57 3.40
C LEU A 232 -14.50 26.02 3.72
N HIS A 233 -13.65 26.90 4.25
CA HIS A 233 -12.56 26.51 5.11
C HIS A 233 -13.15 25.92 6.42
N ASN A 234 -12.55 24.83 6.91
CA ASN A 234 -12.94 24.04 8.08
C ASN A 234 -14.29 23.32 7.94
N GLY A 235 -14.22 21.99 7.90
CA GLY A 235 -15.36 21.10 7.77
C GLY A 235 -16.50 21.49 8.69
N PHE A 236 -17.69 21.63 8.12
CA PHE A 236 -18.88 21.44 8.93
C PHE A 236 -18.70 20.10 9.67
N PRO A 237 -18.89 20.08 11.00
CA PRO A 237 -18.90 18.80 11.70
C PRO A 237 -19.89 17.88 10.98
N PRO A 238 -19.58 16.57 10.86
CA PRO A 238 -20.55 15.61 10.36
C PRO A 238 -21.89 15.84 11.05
N ALA A 239 -23.00 15.60 10.35
CA ALA A 239 -24.33 15.65 10.97
C ALA A 239 -24.30 14.91 12.32
N SER A 240 -24.99 15.43 13.34
CA SER A 240 -24.82 14.98 14.73
C SER A 240 -24.87 13.45 14.90
N GLN A 241 -25.73 12.77 14.15
CA GLN A 241 -25.81 11.32 14.11
C GLN A 241 -24.48 10.65 13.70
N LEU A 242 -23.81 11.15 12.66
CA LEU A 242 -22.52 10.61 12.21
C LEU A 242 -21.42 10.82 13.26
N PHE A 243 -21.49 11.89 14.04
CA PHE A 243 -20.54 12.12 15.13
C PHE A 243 -20.74 11.10 16.26
N GLU A 244 -21.98 10.79 16.60
CA GLU A 244 -22.31 9.73 17.57
C GLU A 244 -21.81 8.37 17.07
N ASP A 245 -22.11 8.00 15.82
CA ASP A 245 -21.67 6.74 15.22
C ASP A 245 -20.13 6.61 15.20
N ILE A 246 -19.41 7.70 14.85
CA ILE A 246 -17.93 7.72 14.88
C ILE A 246 -17.41 7.48 16.29
N ASN A 247 -18.00 8.13 17.30
CA ASN A 247 -17.57 7.97 18.69
C ASN A 247 -17.87 6.57 19.22
N GLU A 248 -19.02 5.99 18.88
CA GLU A 248 -19.37 4.62 19.24
C GLU A 248 -18.40 3.61 18.62
N MET A 249 -18.12 3.73 17.31
CA MET A 249 -17.16 2.87 16.64
C MET A 249 -15.74 3.00 17.22
N ASN A 250 -15.31 4.23 17.53
CA ASN A 250 -14.02 4.45 18.18
C ASN A 250 -13.96 3.81 19.58
N ALA A 251 -15.03 3.94 20.38
CA ALA A 251 -15.11 3.32 21.70
C ALA A 251 -15.08 1.78 21.61
N SER A 252 -15.84 1.20 20.68
CA SER A 252 -15.83 -0.24 20.40
C SER A 252 -14.45 -0.73 19.97
N TYR A 253 -13.77 0.02 19.09
CA TYR A 253 -12.40 -0.30 18.66
C TYR A 253 -11.39 -0.28 19.82
N ILE A 254 -11.47 0.73 20.70
CA ILE A 254 -10.61 0.83 21.88
C ILE A 254 -10.85 -0.36 22.83
N ALA A 255 -12.12 -0.69 23.10
CA ALA A 255 -12.46 -1.83 23.95
C ALA A 255 -11.94 -3.15 23.36
N ALA A 256 -12.07 -3.35 22.05
CA ALA A 256 -11.51 -4.53 21.35
C ALA A 256 -9.97 -4.59 21.45
N CYS A 257 -9.30 -3.43 21.37
CA CYS A 257 -7.85 -3.36 21.57
C CYS A 257 -7.43 -3.77 22.99
N GLU A 258 -8.18 -3.33 24.01
CA GLU A 258 -7.93 -3.67 25.40
C GLU A 258 -8.17 -5.16 25.69
N GLU A 259 -9.27 -5.71 25.18
CA GLU A 259 -9.58 -7.13 25.30
C GLU A 259 -8.49 -7.99 24.63
N TYR A 260 -8.07 -7.62 23.42
CA TYR A 260 -6.98 -8.29 22.72
C TYR A 260 -5.68 -8.23 23.53
N LYS A 261 -5.35 -7.08 24.11
CA LYS A 261 -4.17 -6.92 24.95
C LYS A 261 -4.23 -7.82 26.19
N LEU A 262 -5.36 -7.84 26.89
CA LEU A 262 -5.55 -8.70 28.07
C LEU A 262 -5.43 -10.18 27.71
N LYS A 263 -6.06 -10.62 26.61
CA LYS A 263 -5.96 -11.99 26.12
C LYS A 263 -4.51 -12.34 25.77
N LYS A 264 -3.81 -11.46 25.06
CA LYS A 264 -2.39 -11.64 24.71
C LYS A 264 -1.52 -11.76 25.97
N GLU A 265 -1.72 -10.90 26.96
CA GLU A 265 -0.97 -10.93 28.22
C GLU A 265 -1.24 -12.23 28.99
N LYS A 266 -2.49 -12.69 29.07
CA LYS A 266 -2.85 -13.96 29.69
C LYS A 266 -2.19 -15.16 29.00
N GLU A 267 -2.21 -15.22 27.68
CA GLU A 267 -1.58 -16.30 26.91
C GLU A 267 -0.05 -16.27 27.07
N VAL A 268 0.57 -15.08 27.01
CA VAL A 268 2.02 -14.93 27.23
C VAL A 268 2.40 -15.32 28.65
N HIS A 269 1.61 -14.96 29.66
CA HIS A 269 1.82 -15.36 31.05
C HIS A 269 1.76 -16.88 31.19
N HIS A 270 0.72 -17.52 30.64
CA HIS A 270 0.55 -18.97 30.67
C HIS A 270 1.74 -19.71 30.01
N ILE A 271 2.21 -19.23 28.85
CA ILE A 271 3.41 -19.75 28.18
C ILE A 271 4.67 -19.57 29.06
N THR A 272 4.78 -18.43 29.75
CA THR A 272 5.94 -18.12 30.59
C THR A 272 5.98 -19.02 31.83
N GLU A 273 4.86 -19.16 32.54
CA GLU A 273 4.74 -20.09 33.68
C GLU A 273 5.06 -21.52 33.27
N ARG A 274 4.56 -21.96 32.11
CA ARG A 274 4.87 -23.30 31.57
C ARG A 274 6.36 -23.48 31.32
N ARG A 275 7.04 -22.49 30.74
CA ARG A 275 8.49 -22.54 30.51
C ARG A 275 9.29 -22.60 31.81
N GLU A 276 8.86 -21.87 32.83
CA GLU A 276 9.49 -21.90 34.15
C GLU A 276 9.29 -23.26 34.82
N GLU A 277 8.09 -23.83 34.73
CA GLU A 277 7.79 -25.17 35.21
C GLU A 277 8.69 -26.22 34.54
N VAL A 278 8.74 -26.23 33.20
CA VAL A 278 9.57 -27.16 32.43
C VAL A 278 11.03 -27.03 32.87
N ARG A 279 11.54 -25.81 32.99
CA ARG A 279 12.92 -25.55 33.45
C ARG A 279 13.15 -26.07 34.86
N SER A 280 12.21 -25.85 35.78
CA SER A 280 12.30 -26.32 37.16
C SER A 280 12.38 -27.85 37.23
N VAL A 281 11.46 -28.56 36.57
CA VAL A 281 11.43 -30.02 36.56
C VAL A 281 12.68 -30.61 35.90
N LEU A 282 13.09 -30.08 34.75
CA LEU A 282 14.27 -30.58 34.04
C LEU A 282 15.58 -30.32 34.80
N SER A 283 15.64 -29.28 35.63
CA SER A 283 16.80 -29.03 36.50
C SER A 283 16.96 -30.08 37.61
N GLU A 284 15.84 -30.66 38.06
CA GLU A 284 15.78 -31.72 39.07
C GLU A 284 15.82 -33.13 38.46
N ALA A 285 15.74 -33.25 37.13
CA ALA A 285 15.67 -34.53 36.42
C ALA A 285 16.90 -35.45 36.63
N PRO A 286 18.16 -34.96 36.70
CA PRO A 286 19.32 -35.83 36.84
C PRO A 286 19.35 -36.59 38.17
N VAL A 287 19.60 -37.90 38.11
CA VAL A 287 19.93 -38.74 39.27
C VAL A 287 21.43 -38.62 39.55
N ARG A 288 21.80 -38.09 40.71
CA ARG A 288 23.18 -37.66 41.00
C ARG A 288 24.04 -38.82 41.51
N LEU A 289 23.45 -39.72 42.30
CA LEU A 289 24.16 -40.85 42.89
C LEU A 289 23.62 -42.17 42.36
N LEU A 290 24.49 -43.18 42.23
CA LEU A 290 24.12 -44.49 41.69
C LEU A 290 23.09 -45.24 42.57
N GLN A 291 23.00 -44.89 43.85
CA GLN A 291 22.17 -45.52 44.87
C GLN A 291 20.81 -44.82 45.06
N GLU A 292 20.59 -43.67 44.42
CA GLU A 292 19.34 -42.93 44.53
C GLU A 292 18.19 -43.65 43.80
N PRO A 293 16.96 -43.64 44.36
CA PRO A 293 15.80 -44.18 43.67
C PRO A 293 15.49 -43.36 42.40
N PHE A 294 15.17 -44.05 41.32
CA PHE A 294 14.93 -43.45 40.03
C PHE A 294 13.75 -44.09 39.30
N TYR A 295 13.20 -43.34 38.35
CA TYR A 295 12.13 -43.78 37.46
C TYR A 295 12.56 -43.61 36.00
N TRP A 296 11.87 -44.29 35.09
CA TRP A 296 12.13 -44.19 33.65
C TRP A 296 10.92 -43.63 32.92
N VAL A 297 11.20 -42.79 31.92
CA VAL A 297 10.20 -42.17 31.06
C VAL A 297 10.63 -42.24 29.61
N SER A 298 9.67 -42.32 28.69
CA SER A 298 9.90 -42.14 27.26
C SER A 298 10.54 -40.77 26.98
N THR A 299 11.67 -40.76 26.26
CA THR A 299 12.32 -39.52 25.83
C THR A 299 11.42 -38.72 24.89
N ASP A 300 10.64 -39.40 24.05
CA ASP A 300 9.69 -38.76 23.13
C ASP A 300 8.56 -38.07 23.88
N TRP A 301 8.00 -38.75 24.89
CA TRP A 301 6.98 -38.15 25.74
C TRP A 301 7.55 -36.96 26.51
N LEU A 302 8.74 -37.07 27.09
CA LEU A 302 9.36 -35.99 27.86
C LEU A 302 9.62 -34.74 27.00
N ARG A 303 10.03 -34.92 25.73
CA ARG A 303 10.16 -33.84 24.76
C ARG A 303 8.79 -33.20 24.47
N GLN A 304 7.79 -34.00 24.13
CA GLN A 304 6.44 -33.50 23.86
C GLN A 304 5.85 -32.80 25.08
N TRP A 305 6.09 -33.31 26.28
CA TRP A 305 5.69 -32.66 27.51
C TRP A 305 6.33 -31.27 27.62
N ALA A 306 7.64 -31.15 27.42
CA ALA A 306 8.38 -29.89 27.52
C ALA A 306 7.96 -28.84 26.46
N ASP A 307 7.63 -29.29 25.24
CA ASP A 307 7.31 -28.41 24.12
C ASP A 307 5.82 -27.98 24.07
N ASN A 308 4.94 -28.71 24.76
CA ASN A 308 3.50 -28.42 24.76
C ASN A 308 3.05 -27.60 25.97
N ILE A 309 2.14 -26.66 25.70
CA ILE A 309 1.52 -25.81 26.71
C ILE A 309 0.60 -26.63 27.63
N THR A 310 -0.18 -27.55 27.05
CA THR A 310 -1.08 -28.47 27.75
C THR A 310 -0.68 -29.92 27.44
N PRO A 311 0.34 -30.48 28.10
CA PRO A 311 0.80 -31.82 27.80
C PRO A 311 -0.18 -32.88 28.33
N GLY A 312 -0.30 -34.00 27.63
CA GLY A 312 -1.05 -35.16 28.11
C GLY A 312 -0.34 -35.89 29.26
N GLY A 313 -1.06 -36.81 29.90
CA GLY A 313 -0.51 -37.67 30.96
C GLY A 313 0.69 -38.52 30.48
N ILE A 314 1.46 -39.03 31.44
CA ILE A 314 2.67 -39.83 31.17
C ILE A 314 2.33 -41.05 30.30
N ASP A 315 2.92 -41.14 29.11
CA ASP A 315 2.77 -42.29 28.22
C ASP A 315 4.11 -42.98 27.93
N ASN A 316 4.23 -44.18 28.48
CA ASN A 316 5.37 -45.08 28.28
C ASN A 316 5.05 -46.24 27.33
N LYS A 317 3.83 -46.35 26.78
CA LYS A 317 3.44 -47.43 25.85
C LYS A 317 4.40 -47.58 24.66
N PRO A 318 4.92 -46.50 24.03
CA PRO A 318 5.80 -46.63 22.86
C PRO A 318 7.14 -47.33 23.14
N ILE A 319 7.57 -47.41 24.41
CA ILE A 319 8.84 -48.03 24.81
C ILE A 319 8.64 -49.37 25.53
N GLN A 320 7.39 -49.78 25.80
CA GLN A 320 7.07 -51.03 26.49
C GLN A 320 6.80 -52.17 25.49
N CYS A 321 7.16 -53.40 25.85
CA CYS A 321 6.69 -54.60 25.17
C CYS A 321 5.31 -55.03 25.72
N LEU A 322 4.70 -56.04 25.10
CA LEU A 322 3.41 -56.61 25.53
C LEU A 322 3.41 -57.12 26.99
N HIS A 323 4.58 -57.34 27.58
CA HIS A 323 4.75 -57.75 28.97
C HIS A 323 4.98 -56.58 29.94
N GLY A 324 4.85 -55.33 29.48
CA GLY A 324 5.04 -54.12 30.30
C GLY A 324 6.50 -53.86 30.71
N LYS A 325 7.47 -54.53 30.06
CA LYS A 325 8.92 -54.33 30.25
C LYS A 325 9.50 -53.53 29.09
N VAL A 326 10.67 -52.92 29.29
CA VAL A 326 11.35 -52.19 28.19
C VAL A 326 12.38 -53.09 27.51
N PRO A 327 12.27 -53.37 26.20
CA PRO A 327 13.27 -54.12 25.45
C PRO A 327 14.64 -53.45 25.45
N VAL A 328 15.71 -54.23 25.41
CA VAL A 328 17.10 -53.72 25.34
C VAL A 328 17.29 -52.78 24.14
N SER A 329 16.65 -53.07 23.00
CA SER A 329 16.69 -52.24 21.79
C SER A 329 16.06 -50.85 21.97
N LYS A 330 15.24 -50.64 23.00
CA LYS A 330 14.54 -49.39 23.30
C LYS A 330 15.15 -48.60 24.48
N VAL A 331 16.26 -49.08 25.06
CA VAL A 331 16.97 -48.38 26.14
C VAL A 331 17.49 -47.00 25.73
N GLY A 332 17.82 -46.79 24.46
CA GLY A 332 18.18 -45.46 23.95
C GLY A 332 17.04 -44.45 23.94
N SER A 333 15.79 -44.93 23.98
CA SER A 333 14.57 -44.11 23.93
C SER A 333 13.96 -43.83 25.30
N MET A 334 14.67 -44.16 26.39
CA MET A 334 14.26 -43.84 27.75
C MET A 334 15.21 -42.83 28.42
N LYS A 335 14.68 -42.06 29.35
CA LYS A 335 15.46 -41.23 30.27
C LYS A 335 15.20 -41.65 31.71
N ARG A 336 16.28 -41.65 32.49
CA ARG A 336 16.24 -41.83 33.94
C ARG A 336 15.95 -40.50 34.63
N LEU A 337 14.94 -40.48 35.49
CA LEU A 337 14.52 -39.32 36.26
C LEU A 337 14.70 -39.56 37.76
N SER A 338 15.07 -38.52 38.49
CA SER A 338 15.07 -38.53 39.96
C SER A 338 13.66 -38.75 40.51
N ALA A 339 13.57 -39.33 41.71
CA ALA A 339 12.28 -39.50 42.41
C ALA A 339 11.53 -38.17 42.61
N LYS A 340 12.27 -37.06 42.78
CA LYS A 340 11.71 -35.71 42.94
C LYS A 340 11.09 -35.20 41.64
N ALA A 341 11.82 -35.26 40.52
CA ALA A 341 11.28 -34.87 39.22
C ALA A 341 10.10 -35.76 38.80
N TRP A 342 10.18 -37.06 39.08
CA TRP A 342 9.09 -38.01 38.85
C TRP A 342 7.84 -37.65 39.66
N GLY A 343 7.98 -37.32 40.95
CA GLY A 343 6.85 -36.90 41.79
C GLY A 343 6.13 -35.66 41.25
N ILE A 344 6.89 -34.68 40.74
CA ILE A 344 6.31 -33.46 40.13
C ILE A 344 5.56 -33.79 38.84
N LEU A 345 6.13 -34.63 37.96
CA LEU A 345 5.47 -35.04 36.71
C LEU A 345 4.23 -35.91 36.96
N PHE A 346 4.33 -36.85 37.90
CA PHE A 346 3.28 -37.82 38.20
C PHE A 346 2.07 -37.18 38.88
N SER A 347 2.29 -36.27 39.84
CA SER A 347 1.21 -35.53 40.51
C SER A 347 0.39 -34.66 39.56
N LYS A 348 0.97 -34.24 38.44
CA LYS A 348 0.29 -33.42 37.42
C LYS A 348 -0.35 -34.21 36.28
N GLY A 349 0.01 -35.48 36.10
CA GLY A 349 -0.56 -36.33 35.05
C GLY A 349 -1.80 -37.14 35.45
N GLN A 350 -2.36 -36.88 36.65
CA GLN A 350 -3.57 -37.54 37.17
C GLN A 350 -4.85 -36.67 37.13
N LEU A 351 -4.73 -35.41 36.71
CA LEU A 351 -5.84 -34.53 36.34
C LEU A 351 -5.91 -34.46 34.81
#